data_AF-A0A7S2P5C1-F1
#
_entry.id   AF-A0A7S2P5C1-F1
#
_cell.length_a   1.000
_cell.length_b   1.000
_cell.length_c   1.000
_cell.angle_alpha   90.00
_cell.angle_beta   90.00
_cell.angle_gamma   90.00
#
_symmetry.space_group_name_H-M   'P 1'
#
loop_
_entity.id
_entity.type
_entity.pdbx_description
1 polymer ?
#
loop_
_entity_poly.entity_id
_entity_poly.type
_entity_poly.pdbx_seq_one_letter_code
_entity_poly.pdbx_strand_id
1 'polypeptide(L)'
;ATSTMTPPPTALIGRNDRSLSDKKISVAACFTTEDFPPSPLGRSSDKMMTSSLYRFITSCASISVTLFLLQQQSAIFTLAAECVSVNNVCTSWGDPYRPLPGCKEYVECERGAIKSIITCMDGTLFDIYVQTCNWDYDTFCDIETCEPTVEPTAHPTTDSPTAFPSEEPSFPPTIAPSSSPSVGPTYNFFATMETNTMKWAIQDIVLVAYNVNGIKFPSTRYTYDGMVVALKEMASVGIQSDGRDFRFYVGSEEANVQYGRTNLAAFLAMAMAESIVYDTCDEYNEDQVAGKFAISNACGQFGRSYQDEVCTNPSEANMSCDVDVDMVVVSSSTSINQGGRPPPPLSCRPKADWSDYAGYWDSRTGQASSNPYANTLGRIDMEGCCYWGRGVLLTRGVCNIGRLNYYLGKRAHDERGEGRFPTIDFCKDPEATCASDS
;
A
#
# COMPACT_ATOMS: atom_id res chain seq x y z
N ALA A 1 8.59 -61.55 19.71
CA ALA A 1 8.46 -61.15 21.11
C ALA A 1 8.71 -59.64 21.18
N THR A 2 7.82 -58.75 21.64
CA THR A 2 7.17 -58.66 22.97
C THR A 2 8.19 -58.63 24.13
N SER A 3 8.21 -57.64 25.02
CA SER A 3 7.40 -56.41 25.09
C SER A 3 7.99 -55.40 26.08
N THR A 4 7.70 -54.11 25.86
CA THR A 4 7.30 -53.10 26.86
C THR A 4 7.88 -53.12 28.29
N MET A 5 8.25 -51.93 28.79
CA MET A 5 7.48 -51.31 29.90
C MET A 5 7.38 -49.79 29.68
N THR A 6 6.20 -49.24 30.02
CA THR A 6 5.78 -47.85 29.82
C THR A 6 5.49 -47.18 31.20
N PRO A 7 4.79 -46.01 31.36
CA PRO A 7 5.32 -44.86 32.10
C PRO A 7 4.65 -44.73 33.49
N PRO A 8 3.75 -43.78 33.89
CA PRO A 8 3.16 -42.53 33.33
C PRO A 8 3.76 -41.30 34.09
N PRO A 9 3.09 -40.15 34.42
CA PRO A 9 1.83 -39.56 33.92
C PRO A 9 1.81 -38.03 33.61
N THR A 10 1.09 -37.65 32.52
CA THR A 10 0.21 -36.45 32.27
C THR A 10 0.60 -35.01 32.68
N ALA A 11 0.11 -33.93 32.05
CA ALA A 11 -1.11 -33.69 31.25
C ALA A 11 -0.81 -32.74 30.04
N LEU A 12 -1.41 -32.84 28.83
CA LEU A 12 -2.81 -32.89 28.33
C LEU A 12 -3.45 -31.51 28.04
N ILE A 13 -4.33 -31.48 27.01
CA ILE A 13 -5.02 -30.34 26.36
C ILE A 13 -4.13 -29.58 25.33
N GLY A 14 -4.54 -29.31 24.08
CA GLY A 14 -5.72 -29.77 23.33
C GLY A 14 -6.38 -28.71 22.45
N ARG A 15 -6.24 -28.81 21.11
CA ARG A 15 -7.10 -28.25 20.03
C ARG A 15 -7.52 -26.76 20.07
N ASN A 16 -7.16 -26.00 19.02
CA ASN A 16 -8.05 -25.67 17.87
C ASN A 16 -7.48 -24.57 16.96
N ASP A 17 -7.98 -24.52 15.73
CA ASP A 17 -7.71 -23.50 14.72
C ASP A 17 -8.20 -22.08 15.10
N ARG A 18 -7.42 -21.07 14.67
CA ARG A 18 -7.81 -19.75 14.14
C ARG A 18 -6.52 -19.02 13.72
N SER A 19 -6.33 -18.75 12.43
CA SER A 19 -6.82 -17.53 11.76
C SER A 19 -6.24 -16.25 12.35
N LEU A 20 -5.20 -15.72 11.70
CA LEU A 20 -4.78 -14.33 11.80
C LEU A 20 -4.71 -13.73 10.38
N SER A 21 -5.91 -13.50 9.85
CA SER A 21 -6.14 -12.47 8.84
C SER A 21 -5.96 -11.07 9.45
N ASP A 22 -6.03 -10.04 8.60
CA ASP A 22 -6.27 -8.64 9.00
C ASP A 22 -5.16 -7.90 9.75
N LYS A 23 -4.11 -7.49 9.01
CA LYS A 23 -3.55 -6.14 9.20
C LYS A 23 -4.16 -5.19 8.17
N LYS A 24 -5.33 -4.63 8.51
CA LYS A 24 -5.93 -3.51 7.76
C LYS A 24 -5.04 -2.27 7.92
N ILE A 25 -4.38 -1.85 6.85
CA ILE A 25 -3.70 -0.55 6.79
C ILE A 25 -4.78 0.51 6.54
N SER A 26 -5.22 1.20 7.59
CA SER A 26 -6.13 2.34 7.48
C SER A 26 -5.38 3.59 7.03
N VAL A 27 -5.33 3.83 5.71
CA VAL A 27 -4.85 5.09 5.14
C VAL A 27 -5.98 6.12 5.18
N ALA A 28 -6.00 6.97 6.22
CA ALA A 28 -6.93 8.10 6.30
C ALA A 28 -6.32 9.32 5.58
N ALA A 29 -6.84 9.66 4.41
CA ALA A 29 -6.49 10.88 3.68
C ALA A 29 -7.48 12.00 3.99
N CYS A 30 -6.97 13.14 4.49
CA CYS A 30 -7.80 14.32 4.78
C CYS A 30 -8.22 15.05 3.49
N PHE A 31 -9.53 15.20 3.28
CA PHE A 31 -10.09 16.32 2.51
C PHE A 31 -11.38 16.81 3.16
N THR A 32 -11.42 18.09 3.48
CA THR A 32 -12.56 18.77 4.10
C THR A 32 -13.61 19.16 3.06
N THR A 33 -14.88 19.04 3.43
CA THR A 33 -16.03 19.64 2.73
C THR A 33 -16.77 20.55 3.70
N GLU A 34 -16.96 21.82 3.34
CA GLU A 34 -17.76 22.76 4.13
C GLU A 34 -19.24 22.63 3.74
N ASP A 35 -20.13 22.43 4.71
CA ASP A 35 -21.58 22.40 4.51
C ASP A 35 -22.25 23.72 4.93
N PHE A 36 -23.17 24.18 4.09
CA PHE A 36 -24.09 25.28 4.41
C PHE A 36 -25.26 24.80 5.29
N PRO A 37 -25.76 25.61 6.24
CA PRO A 37 -26.88 25.22 7.11
C PRO A 37 -28.25 25.30 6.40
N PRO A 38 -29.27 24.55 6.89
CA PRO A 38 -30.50 24.27 6.15
C PRO A 38 -31.63 25.30 6.36
N SER A 39 -32.59 25.28 5.43
CA SER A 39 -33.89 25.98 5.54
C SER A 39 -35.04 24.97 5.62
N PRO A 40 -36.04 25.13 6.51
CA PRO A 40 -37.26 24.33 6.50
C PRO A 40 -38.42 25.00 5.75
N LEU A 41 -39.13 24.20 4.94
CA LEU A 41 -40.48 24.46 4.42
C LEU A 41 -41.49 24.41 5.60
N GLY A 42 -42.62 25.13 5.68
CA GLY A 42 -43.21 26.19 4.86
C GLY A 42 -44.73 26.02 4.69
N ARG A 43 -45.58 27.00 5.10
CA ARG A 43 -46.89 27.28 4.46
C ARG A 43 -47.69 28.53 4.92
N SER A 44 -48.17 29.25 3.89
CA SER A 44 -49.47 29.94 3.70
C SER A 44 -49.89 31.23 4.44
N SER A 45 -50.40 32.14 3.58
CA SER A 45 -51.53 33.10 3.68
C SER A 45 -51.35 34.50 4.27
N ASP A 46 -51.36 35.46 3.34
CA ASP A 46 -52.16 36.70 3.29
C ASP A 46 -52.09 37.75 4.42
N LYS A 47 -51.46 38.91 4.15
CA LYS A 47 -52.19 40.14 3.73
C LYS A 47 -51.28 41.35 3.41
N MET A 48 -51.82 42.25 2.58
CA MET A 48 -51.25 43.55 2.16
C MET A 48 -51.13 44.57 3.31
N MET A 49 -50.13 45.46 3.28
CA MET A 49 -50.24 46.93 3.05
C MET A 49 -49.12 47.82 3.69
N THR A 50 -48.66 48.80 2.89
CA THR A 50 -48.21 50.19 3.25
C THR A 50 -46.92 50.50 4.05
N SER A 51 -45.89 50.88 3.29
CA SER A 51 -45.17 52.20 3.27
C SER A 51 -44.36 52.79 4.47
N SER A 52 -43.30 53.55 4.10
CA SER A 52 -42.46 54.48 4.89
C SER A 52 -41.41 53.84 5.83
N LEU A 53 -40.20 54.41 6.08
CA LEU A 53 -39.60 55.71 5.70
C LEU A 53 -38.04 55.65 5.80
N TYR A 54 -37.31 56.30 4.86
CA TYR A 54 -35.92 56.87 4.93
C TYR A 54 -34.72 56.07 5.51
N ARG A 55 -33.65 55.80 4.73
CA ARG A 55 -32.40 56.61 4.50
C ARG A 55 -31.50 56.86 5.73
N PHE A 56 -30.25 56.34 5.70
CA PHE A 56 -29.01 57.13 5.50
C PHE A 56 -27.75 56.23 5.38
N ILE A 57 -26.67 56.75 4.76
CA ILE A 57 -25.39 56.07 4.47
C ILE A 57 -24.24 56.90 5.09
N THR A 58 -23.05 56.29 5.23
CA THR A 58 -21.66 56.84 5.34
C THR A 58 -20.96 56.89 6.70
N SER A 59 -20.01 55.96 6.87
CA SER A 59 -18.58 56.13 7.21
C SER A 59 -18.10 57.41 7.92
N CYS A 60 -17.37 57.24 9.03
CA CYS A 60 -16.02 57.82 9.19
C CYS A 60 -15.26 57.15 10.36
N ALA A 61 -13.92 57.18 10.31
CA ALA A 61 -13.03 56.55 11.30
C ALA A 61 -12.09 57.55 12.00
N SER A 62 -11.42 57.07 13.05
CA SER A 62 -10.15 57.54 13.67
C SER A 62 -10.23 58.29 15.02
N ILE A 63 -9.47 57.82 16.03
CA ILE A 63 -8.27 58.49 16.63
C ILE A 63 -7.87 57.86 18.00
N SER A 64 -6.58 57.45 18.09
CA SER A 64 -5.66 57.31 19.26
C SER A 64 -6.11 56.51 20.54
N VAL A 65 -5.36 55.55 21.12
CA VAL A 65 -3.90 55.43 21.48
C VAL A 65 -3.53 56.47 22.57
N THR A 66 -3.12 56.17 23.81
CA THR A 66 -2.05 55.24 24.27
C THR A 66 -2.14 54.94 25.79
N LEU A 67 -1.74 53.72 26.20
CA LEU A 67 -1.08 53.29 27.47
C LEU A 67 -1.42 53.91 28.86
N PHE A 68 -1.82 53.04 29.81
CA PHE A 68 -1.16 52.72 31.11
C PHE A 68 -2.07 51.72 31.87
N LEU A 69 -1.70 50.58 32.46
CA LEU A 69 -0.58 49.61 32.43
C LEU A 69 -0.93 48.55 33.51
N LEU A 70 -0.53 47.30 33.28
CA LEU A 70 -0.33 46.20 34.27
C LEU A 70 -1.51 45.33 34.78
N GLN A 71 -1.15 44.04 34.95
CA GLN A 71 -1.84 42.90 35.59
C GLN A 71 -3.03 42.29 34.80
N GLN A 72 -3.01 41.01 34.37
CA GLN A 72 -2.02 39.92 34.52
C GLN A 72 -1.90 39.10 33.22
N GLN A 73 -0.71 38.55 32.96
CA GLN A 73 -0.53 37.41 32.05
C GLN A 73 -0.71 36.10 32.84
N SER A 74 -1.35 35.10 32.25
CA SER A 74 -1.21 33.69 32.64
C SER A 74 -1.52 32.81 31.44
N ALA A 75 -0.63 31.86 31.15
CA ALA A 75 -0.70 31.03 29.96
C ALA A 75 -1.85 30.00 30.04
N ILE A 76 -2.42 29.66 28.90
CA ILE A 76 -3.32 28.51 28.75
C ILE A 76 -2.54 27.42 28.02
N PHE A 77 -2.47 26.25 28.65
CA PHE A 77 -1.72 25.09 28.16
C PHE A 77 -2.40 24.49 26.93
N THR A 78 -1.67 24.45 25.82
CA THR A 78 -1.91 23.50 24.72
C THR A 78 -1.58 22.08 25.18
N LEU A 79 -2.57 21.19 25.21
CA LEU A 79 -2.30 19.77 25.07
C LEU A 79 -2.03 19.48 23.59
N ALA A 80 -0.81 19.79 23.16
CA ALA A 80 -0.21 19.06 22.06
C ALA A 80 -0.09 17.58 22.47
N ALA A 81 0.04 16.67 21.49
CA ALA A 81 0.72 15.41 21.78
C ALA A 81 2.11 15.79 22.29
N GLU A 82 2.39 15.54 23.57
CA GLU A 82 3.66 15.90 24.18
C GLU A 82 4.77 15.00 23.63
N CYS A 83 5.42 15.45 22.55
CA CYS A 83 6.62 14.79 22.03
C CYS A 83 7.63 14.64 23.18
N VAL A 84 8.22 13.44 23.31
CA VAL A 84 9.11 13.13 24.45
C VAL A 84 10.35 14.01 24.38
N SER A 85 10.66 14.70 25.47
CA SER A 85 11.77 15.64 25.60
C SER A 85 12.40 15.51 26.98
N VAL A 86 13.61 16.06 27.17
CA VAL A 86 14.29 16.10 28.48
C VAL A 86 13.41 16.70 29.59
N ASN A 87 12.43 17.55 29.25
CA ASN A 87 11.57 18.22 30.24
C ASN A 87 10.36 17.40 30.70
N ASN A 88 9.93 16.40 29.93
CA ASN A 88 8.72 15.58 30.21
C ASN A 88 8.96 14.06 30.15
N VAL A 89 10.15 13.59 29.77
CA VAL A 89 10.49 12.16 29.66
C VAL A 89 10.24 11.36 30.95
N CYS A 90 10.36 11.98 32.13
CA CYS A 90 10.10 11.35 33.44
C CYS A 90 8.72 11.66 34.06
N THR A 91 7.80 12.34 33.37
CA THR A 91 6.47 12.67 33.92
C THR A 91 5.43 11.57 33.73
N SER A 92 5.71 10.58 32.88
CA SER A 92 4.88 9.39 32.66
C SER A 92 5.25 8.24 33.62
N TRP A 93 4.26 7.42 33.99
CA TRP A 93 4.46 6.29 34.91
C TRP A 93 4.89 5.03 34.15
N GLY A 94 5.97 4.38 34.57
CA GLY A 94 6.44 3.11 34.01
C GLY A 94 7.89 2.77 34.38
N ASP A 95 8.59 2.06 33.49
CA ASP A 95 9.95 1.54 33.65
C ASP A 95 11.00 2.64 33.94
N PRO A 96 12.11 2.30 34.62
CA PRO A 96 13.06 3.28 35.15
C PRO A 96 13.93 3.97 34.10
N TYR A 97 14.05 3.39 32.90
CA TYR A 97 14.82 3.97 31.79
C TYR A 97 13.90 4.39 30.63
N ARG A 98 14.22 5.54 30.03
CA ARG A 98 13.36 6.21 29.03
C ARG A 98 14.20 6.86 27.93
N PRO A 99 13.92 6.63 26.64
CA PRO A 99 14.70 7.23 25.55
C PRO A 99 14.42 8.73 25.37
N LEU A 100 15.41 9.46 24.87
CA LEU A 100 15.30 10.83 24.35
C LEU A 100 15.27 10.81 22.82
N PRO A 101 14.72 11.84 22.14
CA PRO A 101 14.60 11.94 20.69
C PRO A 101 15.79 11.39 19.89
N GLY A 102 15.49 10.46 18.98
CA GLY A 102 16.50 9.76 18.17
C GLY A 102 17.25 8.64 18.87
N CYS A 103 16.90 8.29 20.12
CA CYS A 103 17.32 7.09 20.86
C CYS A 103 18.84 6.93 21.12
N LYS A 104 19.65 7.92 20.73
CA LYS A 104 21.10 7.99 21.03
C LYS A 104 21.38 8.28 22.50
N GLU A 105 20.40 8.82 23.21
CA GLU A 105 20.47 9.11 24.64
C GLU A 105 19.22 8.59 25.33
N TYR A 106 19.36 8.22 26.58
CA TYR A 106 18.26 7.82 27.45
C TYR A 106 18.49 8.36 28.86
N VAL A 107 17.43 8.42 29.65
CA VAL A 107 17.48 8.93 31.03
C VAL A 107 17.12 7.84 32.03
N GLU A 108 17.68 7.96 33.22
CA GLU A 108 17.23 7.25 34.41
C GLU A 108 16.25 8.15 35.18
N CYS A 109 15.01 7.69 35.37
CA CYS A 109 13.98 8.42 36.08
C CYS A 109 13.84 7.92 37.53
N GLU A 110 13.98 8.82 38.51
CA GLU A 110 13.69 8.52 39.92
C GLU A 110 12.68 9.53 40.48
N ARG A 111 11.55 9.03 41.00
CA ARG A 111 10.47 9.84 41.62
C ARG A 111 9.95 10.98 40.74
N GLY A 112 9.91 10.78 39.42
CA GLY A 112 9.44 11.77 38.44
C GLY A 112 10.48 12.80 38.00
N ALA A 113 11.75 12.66 38.42
CA ALA A 113 12.85 13.53 38.01
C ALA A 113 13.94 12.73 37.29
N ILE A 114 14.68 13.40 36.40
CA ILE A 114 15.90 12.84 35.79
C ILE A 114 16.99 12.74 36.86
N LYS A 115 17.51 11.52 37.04
CA LYS A 115 18.66 11.22 37.90
C LYS A 115 19.97 11.23 37.11
N SER A 116 19.95 10.70 35.89
CA SER A 116 21.09 10.71 34.97
C SER A 116 20.63 10.73 33.51
N ILE A 117 21.47 11.26 32.63
CA ILE A 117 21.34 11.14 31.17
C ILE A 117 22.54 10.30 30.70
N ILE A 118 22.29 9.31 29.84
CA ILE A 118 23.25 8.31 29.39
C ILE A 118 23.24 8.30 27.86
N THR A 119 24.38 8.63 27.27
CA THR A 119 24.61 8.60 25.82
C THR A 119 25.08 7.22 25.40
N CYS A 120 24.43 6.61 24.41
CA CYS A 120 24.87 5.37 23.78
C CYS A 120 26.15 5.59 22.95
N MET A 121 26.94 4.54 22.79
CA MET A 121 28.17 4.59 21.97
C MET A 121 27.80 4.64 20.48
N ASP A 122 28.66 5.23 19.64
CA ASP A 122 28.46 5.24 18.18
C ASP A 122 28.17 3.83 17.63
N GLY A 123 27.09 3.69 16.86
CA GLY A 123 26.58 2.39 16.37
C GLY A 123 25.63 1.65 17.33
N THR A 124 25.22 2.27 18.44
CA THR A 124 24.23 1.72 19.37
C THR A 124 23.11 2.72 19.68
N LEU A 125 21.91 2.22 19.92
CA LEU A 125 20.70 2.98 20.26
C LEU A 125 20.01 2.35 21.46
N PHE A 126 19.37 3.15 22.31
CA PHE A 126 18.60 2.66 23.46
C PHE A 126 17.43 1.80 23.00
N ASP A 127 17.36 0.59 23.53
CA ASP A 127 16.30 -0.37 23.27
C ASP A 127 15.36 -0.47 24.47
N ILE A 128 14.05 -0.34 24.20
CA ILE A 128 13.02 -0.27 25.24
C ILE A 128 12.77 -1.62 25.93
N TYR A 129 13.07 -2.75 25.28
CA TYR A 129 12.85 -4.09 25.81
C TYR A 129 14.04 -4.62 26.61
N VAL A 130 15.28 -4.32 26.21
CA VAL A 130 16.49 -4.69 26.98
C VAL A 130 16.94 -3.60 27.96
N GLN A 131 16.29 -2.42 27.95
CA GLN A 131 16.50 -1.31 28.90
C GLN A 131 17.96 -0.81 28.96
N THR A 132 18.65 -0.86 27.81
CA THR A 132 20.04 -0.41 27.64
C THR A 132 20.32 -0.14 26.16
N CYS A 133 21.53 0.32 25.81
CA CYS A 133 21.95 0.46 24.42
C CYS A 133 22.13 -0.93 23.77
N ASN A 134 21.38 -1.21 22.70
CA ASN A 134 21.61 -2.35 21.80
C ASN A 134 22.22 -1.84 20.48
N TRP A 135 22.66 -2.74 19.61
CA TRP A 135 23.13 -2.41 18.27
C TRP A 135 22.01 -1.81 17.44
N ASP A 136 22.30 -0.74 16.68
CA ASP A 136 21.30 0.02 15.93
C ASP A 136 20.46 -0.81 14.93
N TYR A 137 21.02 -1.89 14.39
CA TYR A 137 20.34 -2.84 13.51
C TYR A 137 19.42 -3.87 14.22
N ASP A 138 19.39 -3.89 15.55
CA ASP A 138 18.62 -4.82 16.40
C ASP A 138 17.93 -4.09 17.59
N THR A 139 17.81 -2.75 17.52
CA THR A 139 17.17 -1.91 18.54
C THR A 139 15.70 -1.64 18.22
N PHE A 140 14.82 -1.84 19.20
CA PHE A 140 13.45 -1.35 19.22
C PHE A 140 13.35 -0.02 19.99
N CYS A 141 12.98 1.07 19.31
CA CYS A 141 12.76 2.37 19.93
C CYS A 141 11.62 3.16 19.27
N ASP A 142 10.51 3.30 19.99
CA ASP A 142 9.30 4.00 19.52
C ASP A 142 9.19 5.39 20.15
N ILE A 143 9.80 6.41 19.53
CA ILE A 143 9.55 7.82 19.86
C ILE A 143 9.48 8.69 18.61
N GLU A 144 8.44 9.52 18.51
CA GLU A 144 8.26 10.45 17.39
C GLU A 144 9.16 11.70 17.55
N THR A 145 9.88 12.06 16.50
CA THR A 145 10.68 13.30 16.43
C THR A 145 9.89 14.42 15.74
N CYS A 146 9.64 15.51 16.47
CA CYS A 146 8.81 16.63 16.00
C CYS A 146 9.69 17.86 15.65
N GLU A 147 9.76 18.26 14.37
CA GLU A 147 10.23 19.60 13.96
C GLU A 147 9.03 20.56 13.72
N PRO A 148 9.11 21.85 14.10
CA PRO A 148 7.94 22.74 14.12
C PRO A 148 7.89 23.73 12.94
N THR A 149 6.68 24.17 12.53
CA THR A 149 6.40 25.63 12.40
C THR A 149 4.91 26.04 12.25
N VAL A 150 4.58 27.14 12.95
CA VAL A 150 3.48 28.14 12.83
C VAL A 150 1.98 27.81 13.04
N GLU A 151 1.32 28.75 13.75
CA GLU A 151 -0.11 28.86 14.10
C GLU A 151 -0.97 29.36 12.91
N PRO A 152 -2.33 29.22 12.95
CA PRO A 152 -3.15 30.24 13.63
C PRO A 152 -4.44 29.76 14.35
N THR A 153 -4.69 30.40 15.50
CA THR A 153 -5.98 30.81 16.09
C THR A 153 -7.08 29.77 16.41
N ALA A 154 -7.41 29.69 17.70
CA ALA A 154 -8.46 28.84 18.27
C ALA A 154 -9.88 29.43 18.21
N HIS A 155 -10.88 28.55 18.05
CA HIS A 155 -12.18 28.58 18.74
C HIS A 155 -12.85 27.18 18.67
N PRO A 156 -12.81 26.36 19.74
CA PRO A 156 -13.62 25.15 19.83
C PRO A 156 -14.92 25.44 20.60
N THR A 157 -16.06 25.22 19.96
CA THR A 157 -17.34 25.08 20.68
C THR A 157 -17.37 23.78 21.47
N THR A 158 -17.88 23.85 22.70
CA THR A 158 -18.07 22.69 23.57
C THR A 158 -19.25 21.84 23.09
N ASP A 159 -18.99 20.63 22.64
CA ASP A 159 -19.92 19.50 22.77
C ASP A 159 -19.13 18.19 22.91
N SER A 160 -19.63 17.27 23.75
CA SER A 160 -18.90 16.03 24.07
C SER A 160 -18.95 15.03 22.92
N PRO A 161 -17.83 14.41 22.52
CA PRO A 161 -17.83 13.39 21.48
C PRO A 161 -18.54 12.12 21.97
N THR A 162 -19.42 11.58 21.12
CA THR A 162 -20.17 10.35 21.41
C THR A 162 -19.22 9.13 21.38
N ALA A 163 -19.27 8.29 22.41
CA ALA A 163 -18.25 7.28 22.70
C ALA A 163 -18.28 6.00 21.84
N PHE A 164 -18.72 6.06 20.58
CA PHE A 164 -18.78 4.90 19.68
C PHE A 164 -18.41 5.26 18.23
N PRO A 165 -17.41 4.62 17.62
CA PRO A 165 -17.30 4.60 16.16
C PRO A 165 -18.47 3.79 15.60
N SER A 166 -19.18 4.36 14.62
CA SER A 166 -20.28 3.67 13.94
C SER A 166 -19.72 2.55 13.06
N GLU A 167 -20.18 1.33 13.33
CA GLU A 167 -20.32 0.16 12.44
C GLU A 167 -19.17 -0.18 11.48
N GLU A 168 -18.77 -1.46 11.57
CA GLU A 168 -18.07 -2.23 10.54
C GLU A 168 -18.63 -1.96 9.12
N PRO A 169 -17.81 -1.99 8.04
CA PRO A 169 -18.28 -1.72 6.69
C PRO A 169 -19.54 -2.55 6.37
N SER A 170 -20.61 -1.85 5.98
CA SER A 170 -21.98 -2.41 5.91
C SER A 170 -22.15 -3.69 5.07
N PHE A 171 -21.18 -3.98 4.20
CA PHE A 171 -21.05 -5.26 3.50
C PHE A 171 -19.56 -5.67 3.41
N PRO A 172 -19.25 -6.98 3.45
CA PRO A 172 -17.93 -7.46 3.09
C PRO A 172 -17.61 -7.10 1.62
N PRO A 173 -16.33 -6.91 1.25
CA PRO A 173 -15.95 -6.60 -0.13
C PRO A 173 -16.46 -7.70 -1.08
N THR A 174 -17.07 -7.29 -2.19
CA THR A 174 -17.71 -8.20 -3.14
C THR A 174 -16.65 -9.09 -3.81
N ILE A 175 -16.81 -10.41 -3.67
CA ILE A 175 -15.89 -11.41 -4.25
C ILE A 175 -16.03 -11.48 -5.78
N ALA A 176 -17.17 -11.05 -6.32
CA ALA A 176 -17.46 -11.02 -7.75
C ALA A 176 -17.54 -9.57 -8.29
N PRO A 177 -17.22 -9.34 -9.58
CA PRO A 177 -17.45 -8.06 -10.23
C PRO A 177 -18.94 -7.66 -10.20
N SER A 178 -19.22 -6.34 -10.21
CA SER A 178 -20.59 -5.83 -10.30
C SER A 178 -21.33 -6.39 -11.52
N SER A 179 -22.57 -6.85 -11.32
CA SER A 179 -23.47 -7.24 -12.41
C SER A 179 -24.06 -6.04 -13.14
N SER A 180 -24.02 -4.85 -12.54
CA SER A 180 -24.49 -3.59 -13.13
C SER A 180 -23.34 -2.86 -13.83
N PRO A 181 -23.54 -2.34 -15.07
CA PRO A 181 -22.54 -1.56 -15.78
C PRO A 181 -22.06 -0.35 -14.99
N SER A 182 -20.78 -0.04 -15.11
CA SER A 182 -20.16 1.12 -14.48
C SER A 182 -20.56 2.40 -15.22
N VAL A 183 -21.23 3.34 -14.54
CA VAL A 183 -21.57 4.65 -15.13
C VAL A 183 -20.32 5.53 -15.17
N GLY A 184 -20.07 6.18 -16.31
CA GLY A 184 -18.96 7.14 -16.45
C GLY A 184 -19.16 8.43 -15.63
N PRO A 185 -18.08 9.17 -15.33
CA PRO A 185 -18.18 10.46 -14.64
C PRO A 185 -18.89 11.51 -15.50
N THR A 186 -19.79 12.27 -14.89
CA THR A 186 -20.49 13.42 -15.51
C THR A 186 -19.75 14.76 -15.33
N TYR A 187 -18.60 14.73 -14.65
CA TYR A 187 -17.79 15.90 -14.26
C TYR A 187 -16.29 15.63 -14.53
N ASN A 188 -15.45 16.66 -14.54
CA ASN A 188 -14.01 16.50 -14.80
C ASN A 188 -13.25 16.10 -13.51
N PHE A 189 -13.26 14.82 -13.17
CA PHE A 189 -12.41 14.24 -12.11
C PHE A 189 -10.92 14.61 -12.26
N PHE A 190 -10.43 14.70 -13.51
CA PHE A 190 -9.03 14.95 -13.82
C PHE A 190 -8.60 16.40 -13.66
N ALA A 191 -9.51 17.35 -13.42
CA ALA A 191 -9.18 18.78 -13.33
C ALA A 191 -8.10 19.08 -12.26
N THR A 192 -8.13 18.40 -11.12
CA THR A 192 -7.07 18.54 -10.09
C THR A 192 -5.78 17.85 -10.51
N MET A 193 -5.85 16.70 -11.19
CA MET A 193 -4.69 15.94 -11.66
C MET A 193 -3.94 16.68 -12.77
N GLU A 194 -4.66 17.35 -13.67
CA GLU A 194 -4.07 18.19 -14.73
C GLU A 194 -3.36 19.44 -14.18
N THR A 195 -3.48 19.73 -12.87
CA THR A 195 -2.64 20.75 -12.24
C THR A 195 -1.20 20.28 -12.12
N ASN A 196 -0.29 21.16 -12.54
CA ASN A 196 1.14 21.08 -12.31
C ASN A 196 1.48 20.68 -10.85
N THR A 197 0.85 21.29 -9.84
CA THR A 197 1.03 20.96 -8.42
C THR A 197 0.75 19.47 -8.10
N MET A 198 -0.34 18.91 -8.61
CA MET A 198 -0.68 17.50 -8.39
C MET A 198 0.23 16.56 -9.18
N LYS A 199 0.66 16.97 -10.38
CA LYS A 199 1.66 16.22 -11.17
C LYS A 199 2.97 16.03 -10.39
N TRP A 200 3.54 17.08 -9.80
CA TRP A 200 4.75 16.94 -8.99
C TRP A 200 4.50 16.20 -7.68
N ALA A 201 3.37 16.44 -6.99
CA ALA A 201 3.05 15.71 -5.78
C ALA A 201 3.00 14.19 -6.01
N ILE A 202 2.38 13.72 -7.09
CA ILE A 202 2.35 12.29 -7.42
C ILE A 202 3.72 11.81 -7.94
N GLN A 203 4.41 12.58 -8.78
CA GLN A 203 5.71 12.16 -9.34
C GLN A 203 6.83 12.06 -8.29
N ASP A 204 6.85 12.96 -7.29
CA ASP A 204 7.96 13.08 -6.31
C ASP A 204 7.68 12.41 -4.95
N ILE A 205 6.46 11.89 -4.75
CA ILE A 205 6.03 11.19 -3.51
C ILE A 205 5.53 9.76 -3.79
N VAL A 206 4.73 9.55 -4.85
CA VAL A 206 4.12 8.25 -5.16
C VAL A 206 4.96 7.46 -6.16
N LEU A 207 5.39 8.10 -7.25
CA LEU A 207 6.11 7.46 -8.36
C LEU A 207 7.63 7.47 -8.13
N VAL A 208 8.04 6.97 -6.97
CA VAL A 208 9.42 7.03 -6.46
C VAL A 208 9.94 5.63 -6.15
N ALA A 209 11.14 5.34 -6.64
CA ALA A 209 11.87 4.11 -6.40
C ALA A 209 13.10 4.37 -5.51
N TYR A 210 13.66 3.30 -4.95
CA TYR A 210 14.81 3.35 -4.04
C TYR A 210 15.88 2.36 -4.50
N ASN A 211 17.13 2.81 -4.56
CA ASN A 211 18.24 1.91 -4.86
C ASN A 211 18.70 1.15 -3.60
N VAL A 212 19.66 0.24 -3.78
CA VAL A 212 20.25 -0.60 -2.72
C VAL A 212 20.78 0.15 -1.50
N ASN A 213 21.05 1.45 -1.61
CA ASN A 213 21.54 2.30 -0.53
C ASN A 213 20.42 3.16 0.10
N GLY A 214 19.15 2.89 -0.21
CA GLY A 214 18.00 3.69 0.23
C GLY A 214 17.91 5.08 -0.39
N ILE A 215 18.68 5.37 -1.45
CA ILE A 215 18.63 6.68 -2.11
C ILE A 215 17.40 6.69 -3.03
N LYS A 216 16.49 7.63 -2.78
CA LYS A 216 15.29 7.84 -3.60
C LYS A 216 15.64 8.36 -5.00
N PHE A 217 14.93 7.89 -6.01
CA PHE A 217 14.96 8.42 -7.37
C PHE A 217 13.56 8.33 -8.01
N PRO A 218 13.20 9.20 -8.97
CA PRO A 218 11.93 9.08 -9.68
C PRO A 218 11.87 7.77 -10.45
N SER A 219 10.75 7.04 -10.37
CA SER A 219 10.55 5.82 -11.14
C SER A 219 10.67 6.11 -12.64
N THR A 220 11.50 5.33 -13.33
CA THR A 220 11.70 5.45 -14.77
C THR A 220 10.63 4.69 -15.55
N ARG A 221 10.04 3.67 -14.92
CA ARG A 221 9.05 2.75 -15.48
C ARG A 221 7.62 3.25 -15.29
N TYR A 222 7.31 3.80 -14.12
CA TYR A 222 5.97 4.27 -13.74
C TYR A 222 5.95 5.80 -13.73
N THR A 223 5.55 6.39 -14.87
CA THR A 223 5.53 7.83 -15.05
C THR A 223 4.15 8.43 -14.82
N TYR A 224 4.11 9.70 -14.38
CA TYR A 224 2.87 10.42 -14.16
C TYR A 224 1.96 10.46 -15.41
N ASP A 225 2.57 10.75 -16.57
CA ASP A 225 1.83 10.90 -17.82
C ASP A 225 1.26 9.55 -18.31
N GLY A 226 2.01 8.46 -18.14
CA GLY A 226 1.50 7.10 -18.40
C GLY A 226 0.34 6.72 -17.47
N MET A 227 0.47 7.00 -16.17
CA MET A 227 -0.58 6.78 -15.18
C MET A 227 -1.86 7.55 -15.52
N VAL A 228 -1.77 8.85 -15.85
CA VAL A 228 -2.96 9.67 -16.18
C VAL A 228 -3.63 9.21 -17.47
N VAL A 229 -2.87 8.82 -18.50
CA VAL A 229 -3.44 8.27 -19.74
C VAL A 229 -4.20 6.97 -19.46
N ALA A 230 -3.59 6.03 -18.73
CA ALA A 230 -4.23 4.76 -18.37
C ALA A 230 -5.48 4.96 -17.48
N LEU A 231 -5.42 5.88 -16.50
CA LEU A 231 -6.54 6.17 -15.61
C LEU A 231 -7.70 6.85 -16.35
N LYS A 232 -7.40 7.80 -17.26
CA LYS A 232 -8.41 8.44 -18.12
C LYS A 232 -9.13 7.42 -18.98
N GLU A 233 -8.39 6.49 -19.59
CA GLU A 233 -8.96 5.40 -20.36
C GLU A 233 -9.88 4.54 -19.49
N MET A 234 -9.38 3.98 -18.38
CA MET A 234 -10.14 3.04 -17.56
C MET A 234 -11.34 3.68 -16.85
N ALA A 235 -11.33 4.98 -16.56
CA ALA A 235 -12.47 5.69 -15.96
C ALA A 235 -13.50 6.18 -17.00
N SER A 236 -13.02 6.73 -18.13
CA SER A 236 -13.86 7.48 -19.08
C SER A 236 -14.37 6.62 -20.23
N VAL A 237 -13.63 5.59 -20.63
CA VAL A 237 -14.04 4.58 -21.61
C VAL A 237 -14.37 3.29 -20.88
N GLY A 238 -13.42 2.79 -20.08
CA GLY A 238 -13.50 1.48 -19.45
C GLY A 238 -13.21 0.35 -20.45
N ILE A 239 -13.64 -0.86 -20.08
CA ILE A 239 -13.53 -2.07 -20.89
C ILE A 239 -14.89 -2.77 -20.90
N GLN A 240 -15.24 -3.38 -22.04
CA GLN A 240 -16.42 -4.22 -22.13
C GLN A 240 -16.01 -5.69 -21.90
N SER A 241 -16.76 -6.43 -21.07
CA SER A 241 -16.65 -7.89 -20.99
C SER A 241 -17.99 -8.53 -20.65
N ASP A 242 -18.39 -9.55 -21.40
CA ASP A 242 -19.71 -10.20 -21.35
C ASP A 242 -20.87 -9.22 -21.52
N GLY A 243 -20.71 -8.20 -22.37
CA GLY A 243 -21.69 -7.13 -22.55
C GLY A 243 -21.86 -6.19 -21.34
N ARG A 244 -20.93 -6.20 -20.38
CA ARG A 244 -20.90 -5.29 -19.21
C ARG A 244 -19.74 -4.32 -19.30
N ASP A 245 -19.98 -3.05 -18.97
CA ASP A 245 -18.94 -2.03 -18.89
C ASP A 245 -18.28 -2.02 -17.50
N PHE A 246 -16.98 -2.29 -17.48
CA PHE A 246 -16.12 -2.18 -16.31
C PHE A 246 -15.27 -0.91 -16.40
N ARG A 247 -15.39 -0.04 -15.41
CA ARG A 247 -14.60 1.19 -15.32
C ARG A 247 -13.87 1.26 -14.00
N PHE A 248 -12.74 1.96 -13.98
CA PHE A 248 -12.15 2.45 -12.75
C PHE A 248 -13.11 3.51 -12.17
N TYR A 249 -13.78 3.20 -11.06
CA TYR A 249 -14.81 4.07 -10.52
C TYR A 249 -14.21 5.33 -9.89
N VAL A 250 -14.37 6.46 -10.57
CA VAL A 250 -13.93 7.79 -10.11
C VAL A 250 -15.05 8.64 -9.47
N GLY A 251 -16.21 8.03 -9.17
CA GLY A 251 -17.44 8.75 -8.86
C GLY A 251 -18.21 9.14 -10.12
N SER A 252 -19.54 8.98 -10.12
CA SER A 252 -20.42 9.38 -11.24
C SER A 252 -20.69 10.89 -11.29
N GLU A 253 -20.64 11.56 -10.13
CA GLU A 253 -21.00 12.95 -9.90
C GLU A 253 -19.98 13.59 -8.94
N GLU A 254 -19.89 14.92 -8.94
CA GLU A 254 -18.91 15.66 -8.13
C GLU A 254 -19.07 15.39 -6.62
N ALA A 255 -20.30 15.22 -6.12
CA ALA A 255 -20.58 14.81 -4.74
C ALA A 255 -19.90 13.48 -4.34
N ASN A 256 -19.60 12.62 -5.32
CA ASN A 256 -19.00 11.30 -5.15
C ASN A 256 -17.48 11.27 -5.46
N VAL A 257 -16.84 12.44 -5.69
CA VAL A 257 -15.42 12.55 -6.06
C VAL A 257 -14.46 11.87 -5.08
N GLN A 258 -14.81 11.85 -3.79
CA GLN A 258 -13.96 11.27 -2.75
C GLN A 258 -13.80 9.75 -2.94
N TYR A 259 -14.85 9.03 -3.38
CA TYR A 259 -14.72 7.60 -3.69
C TYR A 259 -13.70 7.34 -4.81
N GLY A 260 -13.67 8.20 -5.83
CA GLY A 260 -12.68 8.12 -6.90
C GLY A 260 -11.26 8.36 -6.44
N ARG A 261 -11.07 9.33 -5.53
CA ARG A 261 -9.78 9.62 -4.90
C ARG A 261 -9.33 8.46 -4.00
N THR A 262 -10.22 7.89 -3.20
CA THR A 262 -9.94 6.72 -2.35
C THR A 262 -9.56 5.50 -3.18
N ASN A 263 -10.30 5.22 -4.27
CA ASN A 263 -9.97 4.11 -5.18
C ASN A 263 -8.58 4.29 -5.81
N LEU A 264 -8.28 5.51 -6.29
CA LEU A 264 -6.96 5.82 -6.85
C LEU A 264 -5.85 5.69 -5.81
N ALA A 265 -6.05 6.22 -4.60
CA ALA A 265 -5.09 6.11 -3.50
C ALA A 265 -4.84 4.66 -3.09
N ALA A 266 -5.89 3.83 -3.01
CA ALA A 266 -5.76 2.41 -2.69
C ALA A 266 -4.99 1.63 -3.77
N PHE A 267 -5.29 1.89 -5.05
CA PHE A 267 -4.55 1.31 -6.18
C PHE A 267 -3.07 1.72 -6.16
N LEU A 268 -2.79 3.01 -5.95
CA LEU A 268 -1.43 3.55 -5.91
C LEU A 268 -0.65 3.05 -4.68
N ALA A 269 -1.29 2.90 -3.51
CA ALA A 269 -0.62 2.37 -2.32
C ALA A 269 -0.14 0.91 -2.52
N MET A 270 -0.95 0.07 -3.19
CA MET A 270 -0.53 -1.29 -3.55
C MET A 270 0.56 -1.28 -4.63
N ALA A 271 0.42 -0.43 -5.65
CA ALA A 271 1.43 -0.23 -6.68
C ALA A 271 2.80 0.20 -6.12
N MET A 272 2.78 1.10 -5.12
CA MET A 272 3.97 1.54 -4.39
C MET A 272 4.69 0.37 -3.73
N ALA A 273 3.97 -0.48 -3.01
CA ALA A 273 4.54 -1.60 -2.27
C ALA A 273 5.04 -2.76 -3.17
N GLU A 274 4.32 -3.10 -4.24
CA GLU A 274 4.64 -4.27 -5.08
C GLU A 274 5.72 -3.98 -6.14
N SER A 275 5.73 -2.79 -6.76
CA SER A 275 6.49 -2.59 -8.01
C SER A 275 7.20 -1.24 -8.15
N ILE A 276 6.57 -0.13 -7.75
CA ILE A 276 7.12 1.21 -7.98
C ILE A 276 8.35 1.45 -7.10
N VAL A 277 8.32 1.03 -5.82
CA VAL A 277 9.47 1.17 -4.90
C VAL A 277 10.74 0.52 -5.44
N TYR A 278 10.60 -0.51 -6.30
CA TYR A 278 11.69 -1.25 -6.94
C TYR A 278 11.93 -0.87 -8.41
N ASP A 279 11.10 -0.02 -9.02
CA ASP A 279 11.14 0.31 -10.46
C ASP A 279 11.12 -0.94 -11.39
N THR A 280 10.40 -2.00 -11.00
CA THR A 280 10.30 -3.28 -11.75
C THR A 280 8.88 -3.53 -12.28
N CYS A 281 8.73 -4.19 -13.44
CA CYS A 281 7.42 -4.65 -13.95
C CYS A 281 7.23 -6.15 -13.73
N ASP A 282 8.29 -6.93 -13.90
CA ASP A 282 8.28 -8.34 -13.58
C ASP A 282 8.74 -8.55 -12.12
N GLU A 283 8.20 -9.60 -11.51
CA GLU A 283 8.68 -10.17 -10.27
C GLU A 283 10.13 -10.64 -10.44
N TYR A 284 10.93 -10.43 -9.40
CA TYR A 284 12.32 -10.83 -9.34
C TYR A 284 12.52 -11.96 -8.32
N ASN A 285 13.65 -12.67 -8.43
CA ASN A 285 13.93 -13.82 -7.56
C ASN A 285 14.35 -13.36 -6.16
N GLU A 286 13.53 -13.64 -5.15
CA GLU A 286 13.66 -13.16 -3.76
C GLU A 286 13.69 -14.28 -2.71
N ASP A 287 12.95 -15.39 -2.95
CA ASP A 287 12.85 -16.48 -1.97
C ASP A 287 14.18 -17.25 -1.81
N GLN A 288 14.74 -17.25 -0.60
CA GLN A 288 16.02 -17.91 -0.29
C GLN A 288 15.84 -19.09 0.67
N VAL A 289 16.32 -20.25 0.24
CA VAL A 289 16.52 -21.40 1.11
C VAL A 289 18.01 -21.51 1.44
N ALA A 290 18.37 -21.50 2.74
CA ALA A 290 19.74 -21.67 3.23
C ALA A 290 20.84 -20.77 2.59
N GLY A 291 20.50 -19.57 2.10
CA GLY A 291 21.41 -18.66 1.41
C GLY A 291 21.61 -18.96 -0.08
N LYS A 292 20.61 -19.58 -0.72
CA LYS A 292 20.55 -19.87 -2.15
C LYS A 292 19.16 -19.51 -2.67
N PHE A 293 19.12 -18.86 -3.82
CA PHE A 293 17.89 -18.67 -4.58
C PHE A 293 17.72 -19.87 -5.50
N ALA A 294 16.60 -20.60 -5.43
CA ALA A 294 16.32 -21.63 -6.41
C ALA A 294 16.00 -20.95 -7.76
N ILE A 295 16.49 -21.49 -8.88
CA ILE A 295 16.11 -20.97 -10.19
C ILE A 295 14.65 -21.34 -10.51
N SER A 296 14.17 -22.46 -9.96
CA SER A 296 12.75 -22.87 -9.95
C SER A 296 11.82 -21.94 -9.15
N ASN A 297 12.33 -20.88 -8.51
CA ASN A 297 11.48 -19.81 -7.96
C ASN A 297 10.63 -19.10 -9.04
N ALA A 298 10.99 -19.21 -10.32
CA ALA A 298 10.12 -18.80 -11.42
C ALA A 298 8.77 -19.54 -11.42
N CYS A 299 8.74 -20.78 -10.92
CA CYS A 299 7.51 -21.55 -10.77
C CYS A 299 6.63 -21.05 -9.63
N GLY A 300 7.21 -20.35 -8.65
CA GLY A 300 6.53 -19.92 -7.43
C GLY A 300 7.53 -19.62 -6.32
N GLN A 301 7.30 -18.51 -5.62
CA GLN A 301 8.09 -18.04 -4.48
C GLN A 301 7.31 -18.16 -3.18
N PHE A 302 7.99 -18.24 -2.04
CA PHE A 302 7.40 -18.20 -0.69
C PHE A 302 6.32 -19.27 -0.44
N GLY A 303 6.52 -20.46 -1.01
CA GLY A 303 5.57 -21.58 -0.90
C GLY A 303 4.39 -21.53 -1.87
N ARG A 304 4.43 -20.68 -2.90
CA ARG A 304 3.43 -20.61 -3.97
C ARG A 304 3.76 -21.53 -5.15
N SER A 305 2.75 -21.83 -5.98
CA SER A 305 2.89 -22.54 -7.26
C SER A 305 2.02 -21.84 -8.30
N TYR A 306 2.62 -21.04 -9.18
CA TYR A 306 1.89 -20.20 -10.12
C TYR A 306 1.13 -21.01 -11.18
N GLN A 307 1.48 -22.29 -11.36
CA GLN A 307 0.84 -23.23 -12.29
C GLN A 307 -0.41 -23.86 -11.67
N ASP A 308 -0.41 -24.07 -10.35
CA ASP A 308 -1.52 -24.66 -9.61
C ASP A 308 -2.50 -23.59 -9.07
N GLU A 309 -2.15 -22.30 -9.19
CA GLU A 309 -3.01 -21.14 -8.89
C GLU A 309 -4.13 -20.95 -9.95
N VAL A 310 -4.97 -21.98 -10.10
CA VAL A 310 -6.17 -22.00 -10.95
C VAL A 310 -7.35 -21.26 -10.30
N CYS A 311 -8.29 -20.78 -11.12
CA CYS A 311 -9.46 -20.07 -10.62
C CYS A 311 -10.42 -21.01 -9.90
N THR A 312 -10.54 -20.83 -8.58
CA THR A 312 -11.36 -21.69 -7.70
C THR A 312 -12.84 -21.32 -7.65
N ASN A 313 -13.20 -20.09 -8.05
CA ASN A 313 -14.59 -19.65 -8.17
C ASN A 313 -15.25 -20.35 -9.37
N PRO A 314 -16.37 -21.09 -9.20
CA PRO A 314 -17.04 -21.78 -10.30
C PRO A 314 -17.44 -20.89 -11.49
N SER A 315 -17.73 -19.61 -11.29
CA SER A 315 -18.05 -18.68 -12.39
C SER A 315 -16.83 -18.21 -13.19
N GLU A 316 -15.62 -18.50 -12.70
CA GLU A 316 -14.34 -18.07 -13.28
C GLU A 316 -13.41 -19.26 -13.57
N ALA A 317 -13.85 -20.49 -13.30
CA ALA A 317 -13.04 -21.70 -13.44
C ALA A 317 -12.51 -21.91 -14.87
N ASN A 318 -13.28 -21.47 -15.88
CA ASN A 318 -12.89 -21.48 -17.29
C ASN A 318 -11.91 -20.36 -17.68
N MET A 319 -11.55 -19.44 -16.79
CA MET A 319 -10.70 -18.28 -17.10
C MET A 319 -9.21 -18.57 -16.97
N SER A 320 -8.81 -19.59 -16.18
CA SER A 320 -7.40 -19.96 -15.98
C SER A 320 -6.70 -20.26 -17.30
N CYS A 321 -5.43 -19.86 -17.43
CA CYS A 321 -4.58 -20.32 -18.53
C CYS A 321 -4.31 -21.83 -18.42
N ASP A 322 -4.26 -22.52 -19.55
CA ASP A 322 -3.59 -23.82 -19.64
C ASP A 322 -2.07 -23.60 -19.46
N VAL A 323 -1.42 -24.44 -18.65
CA VAL A 323 0.03 -24.39 -18.40
C VAL A 323 0.76 -24.80 -19.67
N ASP A 324 1.49 -23.87 -20.28
CA ASP A 324 2.33 -24.15 -21.44
C ASP A 324 3.74 -24.60 -21.01
N VAL A 325 4.05 -25.87 -21.23
CA VAL A 325 5.35 -26.47 -20.90
C VAL A 325 6.45 -26.09 -21.88
N ASP A 326 6.11 -25.71 -23.12
CA ASP A 326 7.05 -25.39 -24.19
C ASP A 326 7.41 -23.89 -24.23
N MET A 327 6.73 -23.06 -23.42
CA MET A 327 6.95 -21.61 -23.36
C MET A 327 8.36 -21.25 -22.84
N VAL A 328 9.00 -20.30 -23.53
CA VAL A 328 10.35 -19.78 -23.19
C VAL A 328 10.28 -18.27 -22.99
N VAL A 329 10.44 -17.82 -21.74
CA VAL A 329 10.42 -16.40 -21.37
C VAL A 329 11.51 -16.11 -20.35
N VAL A 330 12.06 -14.90 -20.40
CA VAL A 330 12.96 -14.35 -19.37
C VAL A 330 12.35 -13.04 -18.87
N SER A 331 12.37 -12.84 -17.56
CA SER A 331 11.91 -11.62 -16.90
C SER A 331 12.77 -10.42 -17.32
N SER A 332 12.12 -9.29 -17.58
CA SER A 332 12.73 -7.98 -17.79
C SER A 332 13.44 -7.45 -16.55
N SER A 333 13.07 -7.96 -15.37
CA SER A 333 13.42 -7.38 -14.08
C SER A 333 14.45 -8.25 -13.37
N THR A 334 15.58 -7.63 -13.08
CA THR A 334 16.68 -8.20 -12.27
C THR A 334 16.50 -7.80 -10.82
N SER A 335 17.01 -8.60 -9.88
CA SER A 335 17.01 -8.27 -8.44
C SER A 335 17.99 -7.14 -8.04
N ILE A 336 18.17 -6.11 -8.88
CA ILE A 336 19.15 -5.02 -8.69
C ILE A 336 19.02 -4.29 -7.35
N ASN A 337 17.82 -4.27 -6.75
CA ASN A 337 17.58 -3.61 -5.48
C ASN A 337 17.85 -4.47 -4.24
N GLN A 338 18.16 -5.77 -4.41
CA GLN A 338 18.54 -6.65 -3.28
C GLN A 338 19.99 -6.45 -2.81
N GLY A 339 20.79 -5.67 -3.54
CA GLY A 339 22.20 -5.44 -3.21
C GLY A 339 23.07 -6.69 -3.41
N GLY A 340 24.35 -6.56 -3.05
CA GLY A 340 25.30 -7.68 -3.07
C GLY A 340 25.47 -8.33 -4.45
N ARG A 341 25.11 -9.61 -4.57
CA ARG A 341 25.24 -10.43 -5.78
C ARG A 341 23.85 -10.93 -6.20
N PRO A 342 23.06 -10.13 -6.96
CA PRO A 342 21.69 -10.48 -7.28
C PRO A 342 21.61 -11.77 -8.11
N PRO A 343 20.58 -12.60 -7.91
CA PRO A 343 20.30 -13.74 -8.78
C PRO A 343 19.97 -13.28 -10.22
N PRO A 344 20.09 -14.18 -11.22
CA PRO A 344 19.59 -13.92 -12.55
C PRO A 344 18.06 -13.67 -12.54
N PRO A 345 17.50 -13.01 -13.57
CA PRO A 345 16.06 -12.87 -13.73
C PRO A 345 15.33 -14.21 -13.67
N LEU A 346 14.05 -14.18 -13.29
CA LEU A 346 13.17 -15.33 -13.45
C LEU A 346 13.12 -15.73 -14.92
N SER A 347 13.10 -17.04 -15.19
CA SER A 347 13.00 -17.56 -16.55
C SER A 347 12.28 -18.90 -16.56
N CYS A 348 11.74 -19.25 -17.71
CA CYS A 348 11.09 -20.53 -17.97
C CYS A 348 11.51 -21.10 -19.32
N ARG A 349 11.44 -22.42 -19.44
CA ARG A 349 11.69 -23.18 -20.67
C ARG A 349 11.24 -24.64 -20.48
N PRO A 350 10.93 -25.38 -21.57
CA PRO A 350 10.76 -26.83 -21.51
C PRO A 350 12.04 -27.53 -21.02
N LYS A 351 11.85 -28.73 -20.46
CA LYS A 351 12.97 -29.61 -20.06
C LYS A 351 13.53 -30.36 -21.24
N ALA A 352 14.86 -30.44 -21.31
CA ALA A 352 15.55 -31.28 -22.28
C ALA A 352 15.36 -32.78 -21.97
N ASP A 353 15.44 -33.15 -20.69
CA ASP A 353 15.18 -34.51 -20.19
C ASP A 353 14.85 -34.52 -18.68
N TRP A 354 14.72 -35.72 -18.09
CA TRP A 354 14.37 -35.91 -16.67
C TRP A 354 15.43 -35.42 -15.67
N SER A 355 16.67 -35.21 -16.13
CA SER A 355 17.82 -34.71 -15.36
C SER A 355 18.13 -33.23 -15.61
N ASP A 356 17.28 -32.54 -16.37
CA ASP A 356 17.37 -31.10 -16.60
C ASP A 356 16.83 -30.32 -15.39
N TYR A 357 17.73 -30.05 -14.44
CA TYR A 357 17.45 -29.28 -13.23
C TYR A 357 17.71 -27.78 -13.44
N ALA A 358 16.81 -26.95 -12.93
CA ALA A 358 16.93 -25.49 -12.93
C ALA A 358 18.17 -25.02 -12.14
N GLY A 359 18.43 -25.69 -11.02
CA GLY A 359 19.55 -25.38 -10.13
C GLY A 359 19.32 -24.19 -9.21
N TYR A 360 20.40 -23.53 -8.82
CA TYR A 360 20.37 -22.41 -7.86
C TYR A 360 21.42 -21.33 -8.15
N TRP A 361 21.16 -20.13 -7.62
CA TRP A 361 22.14 -19.05 -7.44
C TRP A 361 22.57 -18.97 -5.98
N ASP A 362 23.87 -19.09 -5.72
CA ASP A 362 24.44 -19.00 -4.38
C ASP A 362 24.71 -17.54 -4.01
N SER A 363 23.95 -16.99 -3.05
CA SER A 363 24.04 -15.55 -2.73
C SER A 363 25.37 -15.18 -2.04
N ARG A 364 26.05 -16.15 -1.44
CA ARG A 364 27.32 -15.98 -0.71
C ARG A 364 28.52 -15.93 -1.66
N THR A 365 28.52 -16.79 -2.67
CA THR A 365 29.62 -16.94 -3.63
C THR A 365 29.35 -16.27 -4.98
N GLY A 366 28.10 -15.91 -5.29
CA GLY A 366 27.69 -15.41 -6.60
C GLY A 366 27.96 -16.40 -7.72
N GLN A 367 27.72 -17.68 -7.46
CA GLN A 367 27.90 -18.75 -8.43
C GLN A 367 26.56 -19.43 -8.72
N ALA A 368 26.27 -19.65 -10.00
CA ALA A 368 25.20 -20.52 -10.44
C ALA A 368 25.66 -21.99 -10.38
N SER A 369 24.73 -22.90 -10.10
CA SER A 369 24.94 -24.34 -10.20
C SER A 369 23.69 -25.01 -10.74
N SER A 370 23.83 -25.91 -11.71
CA SER A 370 22.74 -26.75 -12.25
C SER A 370 22.48 -28.04 -11.44
N ASN A 371 23.07 -28.16 -10.24
CA ASN A 371 22.78 -29.29 -9.36
C ASN A 371 21.32 -29.21 -8.86
N PRO A 372 20.61 -30.35 -8.69
CA PRO A 372 19.23 -30.34 -8.24
C PRO A 372 19.07 -29.56 -6.93
N TYR A 373 18.21 -28.55 -6.97
CA TYR A 373 17.93 -27.67 -5.84
C TYR A 373 16.47 -27.21 -5.90
N ALA A 374 15.80 -27.32 -4.76
CA ALA A 374 14.37 -27.08 -4.66
C ALA A 374 14.07 -25.63 -4.26
N ASN A 375 13.00 -25.07 -4.82
CA ASN A 375 12.30 -23.95 -4.19
C ASN A 375 11.57 -24.43 -2.91
N THR A 376 10.94 -23.50 -2.21
CA THR A 376 10.19 -23.77 -0.96
C THR A 376 9.10 -24.85 -1.10
N LEU A 377 8.56 -25.11 -2.31
CA LEU A 377 7.60 -26.19 -2.57
C LEU A 377 8.19 -27.52 -3.07
N GLY A 378 9.51 -27.62 -3.29
CA GLY A 378 10.13 -28.84 -3.82
C GLY A 378 10.30 -28.87 -5.35
N ARG A 379 9.94 -27.83 -6.10
CA ARG A 379 10.16 -27.77 -7.56
C ARG A 379 11.64 -27.56 -7.87
N ILE A 380 12.14 -28.30 -8.86
CA ILE A 380 13.58 -28.36 -9.25
C ILE A 380 13.83 -28.06 -10.74
N ASP A 381 12.79 -27.68 -11.49
CA ASP A 381 12.80 -27.36 -12.92
C ASP A 381 12.11 -26.01 -13.19
N MET A 382 12.03 -25.57 -14.45
CA MET A 382 11.37 -24.33 -14.88
C MET A 382 10.28 -24.55 -15.95
N GLU A 383 9.83 -25.80 -16.10
CA GLU A 383 8.85 -26.20 -17.11
C GLU A 383 7.43 -25.78 -16.68
N GLY A 384 6.72 -25.09 -17.57
CA GLY A 384 5.42 -24.47 -17.25
C GLY A 384 5.51 -23.22 -16.36
N CYS A 385 6.71 -22.69 -16.08
CA CYS A 385 6.92 -21.74 -14.99
C CYS A 385 6.86 -20.26 -15.37
N CYS A 386 6.16 -19.89 -16.46
CA CYS A 386 6.21 -18.54 -17.04
C CYS A 386 5.26 -17.49 -16.41
N TYR A 387 4.55 -17.89 -15.34
CA TYR A 387 3.39 -17.19 -14.77
C TYR A 387 3.69 -16.39 -13.49
N TRP A 388 4.93 -15.88 -13.34
CA TRP A 388 5.32 -14.98 -12.25
C TRP A 388 4.65 -13.61 -12.35
N GLY A 389 4.85 -12.75 -11.33
CA GLY A 389 4.22 -11.44 -11.24
C GLY A 389 4.60 -10.48 -12.34
N ARG A 390 3.61 -9.84 -12.96
CA ARG A 390 3.80 -8.84 -14.02
C ARG A 390 2.92 -7.61 -13.84
N GLY A 391 3.43 -6.48 -14.31
CA GLY A 391 2.77 -5.19 -14.21
C GLY A 391 2.76 -4.62 -12.79
N VAL A 392 2.11 -3.46 -12.64
CA VAL A 392 2.24 -2.62 -11.45
C VAL A 392 1.72 -3.25 -10.13
N LEU A 393 0.89 -4.29 -10.20
CA LEU A 393 0.42 -5.07 -9.05
C LEU A 393 0.96 -6.51 -9.02
N LEU A 394 1.99 -6.81 -9.81
CA LEU A 394 2.62 -8.12 -9.93
C LEU A 394 1.59 -9.26 -10.10
N THR A 395 0.75 -9.13 -11.13
CA THR A 395 -0.28 -10.09 -11.54
C THR A 395 0.38 -11.44 -11.84
N ARG A 396 0.12 -12.46 -11.01
CA ARG A 396 0.77 -13.78 -11.09
C ARG A 396 -0.20 -14.94 -10.93
N GLY A 397 0.23 -16.11 -11.39
CA GLY A 397 -0.57 -17.32 -11.40
C GLY A 397 -1.47 -17.45 -12.64
N VAL A 398 -1.69 -18.69 -13.09
CA VAL A 398 -2.49 -19.00 -14.29
C VAL A 398 -3.92 -18.47 -14.21
N CYS A 399 -4.51 -18.35 -13.02
CA CYS A 399 -5.83 -17.73 -12.85
C CYS A 399 -5.82 -16.23 -13.17
N ASN A 400 -4.89 -15.45 -12.61
CA ASN A 400 -4.94 -13.99 -12.75
C ASN A 400 -4.50 -13.54 -14.15
N ILE A 401 -3.49 -14.20 -14.72
CA ILE A 401 -3.07 -13.98 -16.10
C ILE A 401 -4.17 -14.48 -17.07
N GLY A 402 -4.86 -15.56 -16.72
CA GLY A 402 -6.04 -16.05 -17.45
C GLY A 402 -7.22 -15.08 -17.43
N ARG A 403 -7.53 -14.47 -16.28
CA ARG A 403 -8.47 -13.36 -16.16
C ARG A 403 -8.05 -12.17 -17.03
N LEU A 404 -6.77 -11.79 -17.01
CA LEU A 404 -6.25 -10.70 -17.86
C LEU A 404 -6.54 -10.98 -19.34
N ASN A 405 -6.29 -12.20 -19.81
CA ASN A 405 -6.61 -12.62 -21.17
C ASN A 405 -8.13 -12.62 -21.44
N TYR A 406 -8.93 -13.12 -20.50
CA TYR A 406 -10.39 -13.16 -20.58
C TYR A 406 -11.03 -11.76 -20.65
N TYR A 407 -10.54 -10.79 -19.88
CA TYR A 407 -11.14 -9.45 -19.79
C TYR A 407 -10.55 -8.45 -20.80
N LEU A 408 -9.28 -8.59 -21.18
CA LEU A 408 -8.55 -7.59 -21.97
C LEU A 408 -7.86 -8.12 -23.23
N GLY A 409 -7.47 -9.39 -23.25
CA GLY A 409 -6.60 -9.97 -24.28
C GLY A 409 -7.33 -10.53 -25.50
N LYS A 410 -6.57 -11.31 -26.27
CA LYS A 410 -7.03 -12.00 -27.47
C LYS A 410 -8.25 -12.87 -27.24
N ARG A 411 -8.36 -13.51 -26.07
CA ARG A 411 -9.52 -14.35 -25.73
C ARG A 411 -10.83 -13.55 -25.66
N ALA A 412 -10.81 -12.35 -25.08
CA ALA A 412 -11.98 -11.47 -25.06
C ALA A 412 -12.46 -11.11 -26.48
N HIS A 413 -11.50 -10.88 -27.39
CA HIS A 413 -11.77 -10.58 -28.79
C HIS A 413 -12.30 -11.79 -29.56
N ASP A 414 -11.64 -12.95 -29.45
CA ASP A 414 -11.99 -14.13 -30.23
C ASP A 414 -13.32 -14.77 -29.76
N GLU A 415 -13.64 -14.71 -28.46
CA GLU A 415 -14.89 -15.24 -27.91
C GLU A 415 -16.08 -14.28 -28.06
N ARG A 416 -15.86 -12.95 -27.97
CA ARG A 416 -16.95 -11.96 -27.82
C ARG A 416 -16.83 -10.70 -28.69
N GLY A 417 -15.74 -10.50 -29.43
CA GLY A 417 -15.44 -9.25 -30.12
C GLY A 417 -15.09 -8.09 -29.18
N GLU A 418 -14.75 -8.42 -27.93
CA GLU A 418 -14.41 -7.48 -26.85
C GLU A 418 -12.88 -7.40 -26.65
N GLY A 419 -12.41 -6.84 -25.53
CA GLY A 419 -10.98 -6.77 -25.21
C GLY A 419 -10.24 -5.61 -25.87
N ARG A 420 -9.25 -5.08 -25.16
CA ARG A 420 -8.44 -3.94 -25.60
C ARG A 420 -7.22 -4.36 -26.42
N PHE A 421 -6.73 -5.59 -26.21
CA PHE A 421 -5.53 -6.13 -26.82
C PHE A 421 -5.89 -7.37 -27.66
N PRO A 422 -6.61 -7.21 -28.79
CA PRO A 422 -7.20 -8.31 -29.56
C PRO A 422 -6.18 -9.26 -30.19
N THR A 423 -4.90 -8.86 -30.23
CA THR A 423 -3.79 -9.63 -30.79
C THR A 423 -2.89 -10.27 -29.74
N ILE A 424 -3.05 -9.96 -28.44
CA ILE A 424 -2.15 -10.41 -27.37
C ILE A 424 -2.83 -11.52 -26.58
N ASP A 425 -2.31 -12.74 -26.65
CA ASP A 425 -2.74 -13.83 -25.80
C ASP A 425 -1.89 -13.84 -24.53
N PHE A 426 -2.35 -13.20 -23.45
CA PHE A 426 -1.58 -13.14 -22.21
C PHE A 426 -1.32 -14.53 -21.58
N CYS A 427 -2.00 -15.61 -22.00
CA CYS A 427 -1.69 -16.97 -21.58
C CYS A 427 -0.52 -17.61 -22.35
N LYS A 428 -0.12 -17.04 -23.50
CA LYS A 428 1.00 -17.49 -24.34
C LYS A 428 2.17 -16.51 -24.35
N ASP A 429 1.86 -15.22 -24.32
CA ASP A 429 2.80 -14.10 -24.31
C ASP A 429 2.64 -13.28 -23.00
N PRO A 430 2.78 -13.88 -21.79
CA PRO A 430 2.53 -13.17 -20.53
C PRO A 430 3.43 -11.94 -20.34
N GLU A 431 4.65 -11.98 -20.88
CA GLU A 431 5.60 -10.86 -20.92
C GLU A 431 5.10 -9.65 -21.70
N ALA A 432 4.08 -9.78 -22.54
CA ALA A 432 3.45 -8.63 -23.22
C ALA A 432 2.96 -7.54 -22.25
N THR A 433 2.71 -7.90 -20.98
CA THR A 433 2.41 -6.97 -19.87
C THR A 433 3.56 -6.00 -19.57
N CYS A 434 4.80 -6.41 -19.81
CA CYS A 434 6.04 -5.68 -19.54
C CYS A 434 6.91 -5.43 -20.79
N ALA A 435 6.49 -5.89 -21.98
CA ALA A 435 7.27 -5.89 -23.21
C ALA A 435 7.64 -4.48 -23.77
N SER A 436 7.23 -3.40 -23.12
CA SER A 436 7.78 -2.05 -23.34
C SER A 436 9.22 -1.87 -22.83
N ASP A 437 9.81 -2.90 -22.20
CA ASP A 437 11.17 -2.90 -21.64
C ASP A 437 12.30 -3.20 -22.67
N SER A 438 12.04 -3.04 -23.98
CA SER A 438 13.00 -3.34 -25.06
C SER A 438 13.19 -2.22 -26.07
#